data_AF-A0A952NIY0-F1
#
_entry.id   AF-A0A952NIY0-F1
#
_cell.length_a   1.000
_cell.length_b   1.000
_cell.length_c   1.000
_cell.angle_alpha   90.00
_cell.angle_beta   90.00
_cell.angle_gamma   90.00
#
_symmetry.space_group_name_H-M   'P 1'
#
loop_
_entity.id
_entity.type
_entity.pdbx_description
1 polymer ?
#
loop_
_entity_poly.entity_id
_entity_poly.type
_entity_poly.pdbx_seq_one_letter_code
_entity_poly.pdbx_strand_id
1 'polypeptide(L)'
;MKAILLGLLTFAAVSSAQASCGELIDLKNVLVQEMSYLRAQISTSMNTDQRDLYLDQYDRVLERYLSVSETLQKDCVSNND
;
A
#
# COMPACT_ATOMS: atom_id res chain seq x y z
N MET A 1 -54.28 -11.41 6.55
CA MET A 1 -53.48 -11.44 7.80
C MET A 1 -52.26 -10.56 7.59
N LYS A 2 -52.04 -9.62 8.51
CA LYS A 2 -50.93 -8.66 8.55
C LYS A 2 -49.70 -9.29 9.21
N ALA A 3 -48.55 -8.70 8.88
CA ALA A 3 -47.21 -8.85 9.46
C ALA A 3 -46.50 -10.16 9.03
N ILE A 4 -45.21 -10.14 8.72
CA ILE A 4 -44.14 -10.07 9.73
C ILE A 4 -42.78 -9.87 9.00
N LEU A 5 -41.98 -8.90 9.50
CA LEU A 5 -40.51 -8.73 9.39
C LEU A 5 -39.94 -8.40 7.99
N LEU A 6 -39.63 -7.15 7.62
CA LEU A 6 -38.63 -6.26 8.24
C LEU A 6 -37.37 -7.04 8.69
N GLY A 7 -36.80 -7.81 7.77
CA GLY A 7 -35.45 -8.36 7.89
C GLY A 7 -34.44 -7.24 7.64
N LEU A 8 -33.94 -6.68 8.74
CA LEU A 8 -32.78 -5.79 8.81
C LEU A 8 -31.68 -6.30 7.87
N LEU A 9 -31.48 -5.62 6.74
CA LEU A 9 -30.22 -5.67 6.01
C LEU A 9 -29.21 -4.94 6.90
N THR A 10 -28.63 -5.66 7.85
CA THR A 10 -27.45 -5.20 8.56
C THR A 10 -26.36 -5.11 7.52
N PHE A 11 -26.15 -3.89 7.02
CA PHE A 11 -24.92 -3.50 6.36
C PHE A 11 -23.81 -3.86 7.34
N ALA A 12 -23.15 -5.00 7.11
CA ALA A 12 -21.90 -5.28 7.77
C ALA A 12 -20.98 -4.13 7.36
N ALA A 13 -20.78 -3.18 8.28
CA ALA A 13 -19.76 -2.17 8.12
C ALA A 13 -18.48 -2.94 7.88
N VAL A 14 -17.96 -2.86 6.65
CA VAL A 14 -16.62 -3.33 6.36
C VAL A 14 -15.73 -2.39 7.16
N SER A 15 -15.40 -2.80 8.38
CA SER A 15 -14.44 -2.11 9.21
C SER A 15 -13.12 -2.21 8.43
N SER A 16 -12.78 -1.17 7.68
CA SER A 16 -11.42 -0.99 7.22
C SER A 16 -10.60 -0.83 8.48
N ALA A 17 -9.96 -1.92 8.91
CA ALA A 17 -8.87 -1.83 9.85
C ALA A 17 -7.82 -0.95 9.16
N GLN A 18 -7.86 0.34 9.46
CA GLN A 18 -6.86 1.29 9.01
C GLN A 18 -5.56 0.82 9.66
N ALA A 19 -4.58 0.44 8.84
CA ALA A 19 -3.26 0.10 9.34
C ALA A 19 -2.78 1.24 10.24
N SER A 20 -2.23 0.89 11.40
CA SER A 20 -1.70 1.88 12.33
C SER A 20 -0.57 2.67 11.68
N CYS A 21 -0.27 3.86 12.19
CA CYS A 21 0.85 4.66 11.70
C CYS A 21 2.19 3.91 11.82
N GLY A 22 2.37 3.08 12.86
CA GLY A 22 3.52 2.17 12.96
C GLY A 22 3.52 1.12 11.83
N GLU A 23 2.36 0.48 11.64
CA GLU A 23 1.93 -0.31 10.47
C GLU A 23 2.53 0.20 9.14
N LEU A 24 2.20 1.46 8.85
CA LEU A 24 2.52 2.15 7.61
C LEU A 24 3.99 2.59 7.52
N ILE A 25 4.62 2.96 8.63
CA ILE A 25 6.06 3.29 8.67
C ILE A 25 6.90 2.05 8.36
N ASP A 26 6.56 0.91 8.96
CA ASP A 26 7.26 -0.35 8.72
C ASP A 26 7.10 -0.78 7.26
N LEU A 27 5.87 -0.70 6.73
CA LEU A 27 5.62 -0.98 5.32
C LEU A 27 6.43 -0.04 4.40
N LYS A 28 6.49 1.27 4.71
CA LYS A 28 7.30 2.22 3.95
C LYS A 28 8.78 1.83 3.93
N ASN A 29 9.33 1.40 5.07
CA ASN A 29 10.72 0.97 5.17
C ASN A 29 10.99 -0.31 4.34
N VAL A 30 10.06 -1.27 4.35
CA VAL A 30 10.15 -2.48 3.52
C VAL A 30 10.17 -2.11 2.03
N LEU A 31 9.27 -1.23 1.59
CA LEU A 31 9.22 -0.78 0.19
C LEU A 31 10.52 -0.09 -0.25
N VAL A 32 11.16 0.67 0.64
CA VAL A 32 12.48 1.28 0.37
C VAL A 32 13.57 0.21 0.17
N GLN A 33 13.58 -0.84 0.98
CA GLN A 33 14.52 -1.95 0.83
C GLN A 33 14.30 -2.70 -0.50
N GLU A 34 13.04 -2.92 -0.86
CA GLU A 34 12.67 -3.58 -2.13
C GLU A 34 13.09 -2.73 -3.35
N MET A 35 12.87 -1.41 -3.33
CA MET A 35 13.36 -0.50 -4.36
C MET A 35 14.90 -0.50 -4.45
N SER A 36 15.59 -0.55 -3.31
CA SER A 36 17.06 -0.62 -3.28
C SER A 36 17.57 -1.91 -3.91
N TYR A 37 16.94 -3.04 -3.60
CA TYR A 37 17.24 -4.33 -4.22
C TYR A 37 17.00 -4.30 -5.73
N LEU A 38 15.83 -3.81 -6.19
CA LEU A 38 15.50 -3.73 -7.61
C LEU A 38 16.46 -2.81 -8.37
N ARG A 39 16.84 -1.67 -7.79
CA ARG A 39 17.86 -0.77 -8.37
C ARG A 39 19.19 -1.49 -8.55
N ALA A 40 19.61 -2.29 -7.58
CA ALA A 40 20.83 -3.10 -7.71
C ALA A 40 20.71 -4.09 -8.87
N GLN A 41 19.60 -4.83 -8.95
CA GLN A 41 19.35 -5.78 -10.05
C GLN A 41 19.34 -5.12 -11.43
N ILE A 42 18.70 -3.94 -11.56
CA ILE A 42 18.70 -3.14 -12.80
C ILE A 42 20.12 -2.76 -13.21
N SER A 43 20.94 -2.32 -12.24
CA SER A 43 22.30 -1.87 -12.50
C SER A 43 23.25 -3.00 -12.91
N THR A 44 23.00 -4.23 -12.45
CA THR A 44 23.86 -5.39 -12.72
C THR A 44 23.35 -6.27 -13.85
N SER A 45 22.09 -6.12 -14.28
CA SER A 45 21.52 -6.94 -15.35
C SER A 45 22.09 -6.54 -16.72
N MET A 46 22.72 -7.51 -17.38
CA MET A 46 23.16 -7.39 -18.78
C MET A 46 22.07 -7.82 -19.77
N ASN A 47 21.00 -8.46 -19.29
CA ASN A 47 19.86 -8.86 -20.11
C ASN A 47 18.81 -7.73 -20.10
N THR A 48 18.50 -7.19 -21.28
CA THR A 48 17.54 -6.09 -21.45
C THR A 48 16.14 -6.48 -21.01
N ASP A 49 15.61 -7.63 -21.44
CA ASP A 49 14.27 -8.08 -21.08
C ASP A 49 14.12 -8.25 -19.56
N GLN A 50 15.15 -8.82 -18.92
CA GLN A 50 15.19 -8.97 -17.47
C GLN A 50 15.27 -7.62 -16.74
N ARG A 51 16.04 -6.67 -17.31
CA ARG A 51 16.15 -5.32 -16.77
C ARG A 51 14.80 -4.59 -16.87
N ASP A 52 14.10 -4.73 -17.98
CA ASP A 52 12.78 -4.12 -18.19
C ASP A 52 11.76 -4.69 -17.20
N LEU A 53 11.80 -6.00 -16.92
CA LEU A 53 10.99 -6.61 -15.87
C LEU A 53 11.30 -6.05 -14.47
N TYR A 54 12.57 -5.75 -14.17
CA TYR A 54 12.93 -5.11 -12.90
C TYR A 54 12.51 -3.64 -12.82
N LEU A 55 12.54 -2.91 -13.93
CA LEU A 55 12.02 -1.55 -14.01
C LEU A 55 10.50 -1.52 -13.77
N ASP A 56 9.76 -2.41 -14.43
CA ASP A 56 8.32 -2.54 -14.22
C ASP A 56 7.97 -2.89 -12.76
N GLN A 57 8.78 -3.73 -12.11
CA GLN A 57 8.64 -4.03 -10.69
C GLN A 57 8.94 -2.81 -9.83
N TYR A 58 10.00 -2.07 -10.15
CA TYR A 58 10.39 -0.88 -9.42
C TYR A 58 9.30 0.18 -9.44
N ASP A 59 8.68 0.43 -10.61
CA ASP A 59 7.61 1.41 -10.75
C ASP A 59 6.38 1.05 -9.90
N ARG A 60 5.99 -0.23 -9.86
CA ARG A 60 4.89 -0.69 -8.99
C ARG A 60 5.21 -0.53 -7.50
N VAL A 61 6.45 -0.79 -7.08
CA VAL A 61 6.87 -0.58 -5.69
C VAL A 61 6.91 0.91 -5.36
N LEU A 62 7.34 1.75 -6.28
CA LEU A 62 7.37 3.21 -6.14
C LEU A 62 5.95 3.78 -5.96
N GLU A 63 4.98 3.35 -6.78
CA GLU A 63 3.58 3.77 -6.63
C GLU A 63 3.03 3.44 -5.23
N ARG A 64 3.29 2.22 -4.75
CA ARG A 64 2.90 1.80 -3.39
C ARG A 64 3.59 2.66 -2.32
N TYR A 65 4.87 2.95 -2.48
CA TYR A 65 5.63 3.80 -1.57
C TYR A 65 5.04 5.22 -1.50
N LEU A 66 4.66 5.79 -2.65
CA LEU A 66 4.05 7.11 -2.74
C LEU A 66 2.68 7.12 -2.06
N SER A 67 1.84 6.12 -2.33
CA SER A 67 0.54 5.97 -1.68
C SER A 67 0.66 5.86 -0.15
N VAL A 68 1.56 5.01 0.35
CA VAL A 68 1.81 4.87 1.80
C VAL A 68 2.33 6.18 2.40
N SER A 69 3.21 6.90 1.68
CA SER A 69 3.76 8.18 2.14
C SER A 69 2.68 9.26 2.23
N GLU A 70 1.75 9.31 1.27
CA GLU A 70 0.60 10.22 1.30
C GLU A 70 -0.33 9.90 2.47
N THR A 71 -0.66 8.62 2.69
CA THR A 71 -1.48 8.19 3.83
C THR A 71 -0.80 8.56 5.16
N LEU A 72 0.50 8.31 5.30
CA LEU A 72 1.25 8.72 6.49
C LEU A 72 1.20 10.23 6.71
N GLN A 73 1.37 11.04 5.66
CA GLN A 73 1.33 12.49 5.79
C GLN A 73 -0.06 12.97 6.23
N LYS A 74 -1.11 12.46 5.59
CA LYS A 74 -2.50 12.86 5.85
C LYS A 74 -3.01 12.38 7.20
N ASP A 75 -2.82 11.11 7.51
CA ASP A 75 -3.53 10.47 8.62
C ASP A 75 -2.68 10.41 9.91
N CYS A 76 -1.35 10.46 9.80
CA CYS A 76 -0.44 10.29 10.94
C CYS A 76 0.32 11.56 11.34
N VAL A 77 0.58 12.48 10.39
CA VAL A 77 1.31 13.73 10.67
C VAL A 77 0.35 14.92 10.75
N SER A 78 -0.63 15.02 9.85
CA SER A 78 -1.52 16.19 9.77
C SER A 78 -2.63 16.27 10.83
N ASN A 79 -2.85 15.23 11.64
CA ASN A 79 -3.88 15.21 12.71
C ASN A 79 -3.33 15.61 14.10
N ASN A 80 -2.17 16.24 14.17
CA ASN A 80 -1.56 16.74 15.42
C ASN A 80 -1.61 18.28 15.55
N ASP A 81 -2.38 18.98 14.71
CA ASP A 81 -2.69 20.41 14.84
C ASP A 81 -4.10 20.64 15.42
#